data_AF-A0A841E736-F1
#
_entry.id   AF-A0A841E736-F1
#
_cell.length_a   1.000
_cell.length_b   1.000
_cell.length_c   1.000
_cell.angle_alpha   90.00
_cell.angle_beta   90.00
_cell.angle_gamma   90.00
#
_symmetry.space_group_name_H-M   'P 1'
#
loop_
_entity.id
_entity.type
_entity.pdbx_description
1 polymer ?
#
loop_
_entity_poly.entity_id
_entity_poly.type
_entity_poly.pdbx_seq_one_letter_code
_entity_poly.pdbx_strand_id
1 'polypeptide(L)'
;MRLPRRTALPAELRSRVSLQRRERVLAVTGGGANALAATDRALHLPDGRAVPWEHIDRARWTEEGLTFTEEGRGRHVFHVEDPGRIAEVVYERVTATIVVSRHVGLEGGAEGFRLVARRPPGGSDISWQIHVDEGVDPQDPRVAAQAGPELAALRERLGV
;
A
#
# COMPACT_ATOMS: atom_id res chain seq x y z
N MET A 1 -3.22 31.46 -7.95
CA MET A 1 -2.74 30.13 -7.53
C MET A 1 -1.95 30.27 -6.23
N ARG A 2 -2.41 29.72 -5.11
CA ARG A 2 -1.62 29.66 -3.87
C ARG A 2 -0.71 28.43 -3.95
N LEU A 3 0.60 28.65 -3.96
CA LEU A 3 1.58 27.57 -3.81
C LEU A 3 1.34 26.88 -2.45
N PRO A 4 1.28 25.53 -2.39
CA PRO A 4 1.11 24.85 -1.11
C PRO A 4 2.30 25.13 -0.21
N ARG A 5 2.05 25.48 1.06
CA ARG A 5 3.08 25.54 2.10
C ARG A 5 3.79 24.18 2.12
N ARG A 6 5.13 24.19 2.11
CA ARG A 6 5.92 22.97 2.33
C ARG A 6 5.50 22.39 3.68
N THR A 7 4.88 21.22 3.70
CA THR A 7 4.63 20.47 4.93
C THR A 7 5.99 20.15 5.52
N ALA A 8 6.37 20.85 6.60
CA ALA A 8 7.62 20.59 7.28
C ALA A 8 7.49 19.32 8.10
N LEU A 9 8.48 18.44 8.02
CA LEU A 9 8.58 17.28 8.92
C LEU A 9 8.71 17.78 10.37
N PRO A 10 8.00 17.18 11.34
CA PRO A 10 8.29 17.37 12.76
C PRO A 10 9.76 17.07 13.08
N ALA A 11 10.35 17.75 14.07
CA ALA A 11 11.78 17.67 14.36
C ALA A 11 12.21 16.25 14.77
N GLU A 12 11.33 15.53 15.46
CA GLU A 12 11.50 14.17 15.95
C GLU A 12 11.44 13.16 14.81
N LEU A 13 10.63 13.43 13.78
CA LEU A 13 10.60 12.60 12.58
C LEU A 13 11.84 12.83 11.72
N ARG A 14 12.32 14.08 11.62
CA ARG A 14 13.54 14.41 10.86
C ARG A 14 14.79 13.67 11.35
N SER A 15 14.88 13.36 12.64
CA SER A 15 16.05 12.65 13.18
C SER A 15 16.01 11.14 12.93
N ARG A 16 14.84 10.58 12.59
CA ARG A 16 14.63 9.13 12.37
C ARG A 16 14.39 8.76 10.91
N VAL A 17 13.81 9.69 10.15
CA VAL A 17 13.45 9.49 8.75
C VAL A 17 14.58 9.94 7.84
N SER A 18 15.10 8.99 7.08
CA SER A 18 16.06 9.24 6.00
C SER A 18 15.32 9.36 4.68
N LEU A 19 14.93 10.59 4.32
CA LEU A 19 14.33 10.85 3.01
C LEU A 19 15.33 10.60 1.89
N GLN A 20 14.88 9.93 0.84
CA GLN A 20 15.63 9.79 -0.40
C GLN A 20 15.80 11.15 -1.09
N ARG A 21 16.80 11.24 -1.97
CA ARG A 21 17.05 12.46 -2.75
C ARG A 21 15.81 12.81 -3.58
N ARG A 22 15.30 14.05 -3.40
CA ARG A 22 14.08 14.60 -4.06
C ARG A 22 12.74 14.01 -3.58
N GLU A 23 12.74 13.17 -2.55
CA GLU A 23 11.51 12.72 -1.92
C GLU A 23 10.79 13.91 -1.26
N ARG A 24 9.48 14.02 -1.50
CA ARG A 24 8.65 15.14 -1.03
C ARG A 24 7.63 14.65 -0.02
N VAL A 25 7.61 15.31 1.13
CA VAL A 25 6.60 15.08 2.18
C VAL A 25 5.29 15.73 1.75
N LEU A 26 4.22 14.93 1.72
CA LEU A 26 2.89 15.35 1.30
C LEU A 26 2.01 15.66 2.51
N ALA A 27 2.06 14.80 3.52
CA ALA A 27 1.33 14.95 4.77
C ALA A 27 2.08 14.28 5.93
N VAL A 28 1.80 14.77 7.14
CA VAL A 28 2.31 14.22 8.41
C VAL A 28 1.16 14.18 9.41
N THR A 29 1.18 13.21 10.33
CA THR A 29 0.27 13.15 11.48
C THR A 29 1.02 12.64 12.72
N GLY A 30 0.37 12.76 13.87
CA GLY A 30 0.87 12.31 15.17
C GLY A 30 1.91 13.26 15.76
N GLY A 31 2.57 12.78 16.80
CA GLY A 31 3.64 13.49 17.50
C GLY A 31 4.56 12.52 18.23
N GLY A 32 5.82 12.91 18.42
CA GLY A 32 6.82 12.11 19.13
C GLY A 32 7.01 10.71 18.52
N ALA A 33 6.73 9.67 19.31
CA ALA A 33 7.00 8.28 18.95
C ALA A 33 5.96 7.63 18.03
N ASN A 34 4.85 8.31 17.69
CA ASN A 34 3.78 7.77 16.84
C ASN A 34 3.64 8.53 15.51
N ALA A 35 4.60 9.41 15.20
CA ALA A 35 4.46 10.26 14.03
C ALA A 35 4.66 9.46 12.74
N LEU A 36 3.78 9.72 11.77
CA LEU A 36 3.81 9.13 10.42
C LEU A 36 4.04 10.23 9.40
N ALA A 37 4.81 9.94 8.35
CA ALA A 37 4.93 10.83 7.20
C ALA A 37 4.63 10.11 5.90
N ALA A 38 3.67 10.64 5.15
CA ALA A 38 3.39 10.19 3.80
C ALA A 38 4.15 11.06 2.80
N THR A 39 4.95 10.43 1.95
CA THR A 39 5.71 11.10 0.89
C THR A 39 5.19 10.72 -0.50
N ASP A 40 5.79 11.29 -1.54
CA ASP A 40 5.55 10.85 -2.91
C ASP A 40 6.14 9.46 -3.23
N ARG A 41 6.89 8.83 -2.30
CA ARG A 41 7.56 7.54 -2.50
C ARG A 41 7.13 6.43 -1.53
N ALA A 42 6.89 6.76 -0.26
CA ALA A 42 6.65 5.78 0.77
C ALA A 42 5.85 6.35 1.95
N LEU A 43 5.34 5.44 2.79
CA LEU A 43 4.89 5.75 4.14
C LEU A 43 6.06 5.55 5.11
N HIS A 44 6.51 6.62 5.75
CA HIS A 44 7.52 6.57 6.79
C HIS A 44 6.87 6.31 8.15
N LEU A 45 7.40 5.30 8.82
CA LEU A 45 6.90 4.76 10.08
C LEU A 45 7.71 5.30 11.28
N PRO A 46 7.17 5.21 12.50
CA PRO A 46 7.83 5.79 13.67
C PRO A 46 9.11 5.06 14.11
N ASP A 47 9.29 3.82 13.65
CA ASP A 47 10.49 2.99 13.83
C ASP A 47 11.63 3.37 12.84
N GLY A 48 11.42 4.37 11.99
CA GLY A 48 12.38 4.86 11.01
C GLY A 48 12.38 4.10 9.69
N ARG A 49 11.56 3.04 9.54
CA ARG A 49 11.38 2.38 8.24
C ARG A 49 10.53 3.21 7.30
N ALA A 50 10.78 3.05 6.01
CA ALA A 50 9.91 3.51 4.94
C ALA A 50 9.28 2.30 4.26
N VAL A 51 7.96 2.26 4.18
CA VAL A 51 7.21 1.23 3.45
C VAL A 51 6.84 1.80 2.08
N PRO A 52 7.39 1.25 0.98
CA PRO A 52 6.99 1.65 -0.37
C PRO A 52 5.49 1.49 -0.56
N TRP A 53 4.86 2.41 -1.28
CA TRP A 53 3.40 2.40 -1.45
C TRP A 53 2.89 1.11 -2.09
N GLU A 54 3.66 0.53 -3.00
CA GLU A 54 3.36 -0.71 -3.72
C GLU A 54 3.46 -1.95 -2.84
N HIS A 55 4.07 -1.87 -1.64
CA HIS A 55 4.09 -2.97 -0.67
C HIS A 55 2.93 -2.90 0.34
N ILE A 56 2.06 -1.88 0.25
CA ILE A 56 0.89 -1.75 1.10
C ILE A 56 -0.31 -2.40 0.40
N ASP A 57 -0.65 -3.62 0.83
CA ASP A 57 -1.73 -4.42 0.25
C ASP A 57 -3.10 -3.78 0.48
N ARG A 58 -3.34 -3.35 1.71
CA ARG A 58 -4.61 -2.76 2.14
C ARG A 58 -4.34 -1.79 3.27
N ALA A 59 -4.82 -0.57 3.15
CA ALA A 59 -4.82 0.42 4.23
C ALA A 59 -6.26 0.78 4.62
N ARG A 60 -6.50 0.95 5.92
CA ARG A 60 -7.79 1.32 6.49
C ARG A 60 -7.58 2.29 7.64
N TRP A 61 -8.47 3.25 7.77
CA TRP A 61 -8.60 4.08 8.95
C TRP A 61 -9.69 3.48 9.83
N THR A 62 -9.35 3.18 11.08
CA THR A 62 -10.25 2.64 12.09
C THR A 62 -10.25 3.57 13.30
N GLU A 63 -11.06 3.26 14.30
CA GLU A 63 -11.04 3.98 15.59
C GLU A 63 -9.68 3.91 16.28
N GLU A 64 -8.90 2.85 16.02
CA GLU A 64 -7.55 2.69 16.56
C GLU A 64 -6.51 3.56 15.83
N GLY A 65 -6.82 4.09 14.64
CA GLY A 65 -5.89 4.87 13.79
C GLY A 65 -5.66 4.23 12.42
N LEU A 66 -4.42 4.23 11.93
CA LEU A 66 -4.05 3.62 10.65
C LEU A 66 -3.78 2.13 10.83
N THR A 67 -4.54 1.28 10.14
CA THR A 67 -4.23 -0.14 9.98
C THR A 67 -3.85 -0.43 8.55
N PHE A 68 -2.75 -1.16 8.31
CA PHE A 68 -2.47 -1.69 6.98
C PHE A 68 -1.78 -3.05 7.00
N THR A 69 -1.84 -3.76 5.87
CA THR A 69 -1.06 -4.99 5.65
C THR A 69 0.11 -4.68 4.73
N GLU A 70 1.33 -4.97 5.19
CA GLU A 70 2.56 -4.91 4.39
C GLU A 70 2.86 -6.30 3.81
N GLU A 71 3.17 -6.33 2.51
CA GLU A 71 3.59 -7.54 1.83
C GLU A 71 4.77 -8.22 2.54
N GLY A 72 4.62 -9.52 2.84
CA GLY A 72 5.67 -10.32 3.49
C GLY A 72 5.95 -9.97 4.96
N ARG A 73 5.30 -8.94 5.53
CA ARG A 73 5.46 -8.56 6.95
C ARG A 73 4.18 -8.57 7.77
N GLY A 74 3.02 -8.60 7.12
CA GLY A 74 1.73 -8.76 7.77
C GLY A 74 1.11 -7.44 8.24
N ARG A 75 0.26 -7.51 9.27
CA ARG A 75 -0.57 -6.39 9.71
C ARG A 75 0.20 -5.43 10.62
N HIS A 76 0.02 -4.13 10.37
CA HIS A 76 0.50 -3.02 11.17
C HIS A 76 -0.68 -2.17 11.66
N VAL A 77 -0.56 -1.65 12.88
CA VAL A 77 -1.54 -0.75 13.50
C VAL A 77 -0.79 0.42 14.14
N PHE A 78 -1.20 1.64 13.82
CA PHE A 78 -0.61 2.87 14.35
C PHE A 78 -1.70 3.75 14.92
N HIS A 79 -1.53 4.12 16.19
CA HIS A 79 -2.46 5.00 16.85
C HIS A 79 -2.34 6.44 16.36
N VAL A 80 -3.44 6.99 15.85
CA VAL A 80 -3.52 8.33 15.28
C VAL A 80 -4.86 8.93 15.67
N GLU A 81 -4.83 9.92 16.56
CA GLU A 81 -6.05 10.60 17.04
C GLU A 81 -6.69 11.46 15.96
N ASP A 82 -5.89 12.29 15.27
CA ASP A 82 -6.35 13.14 14.17
C ASP A 82 -5.51 12.87 12.91
N PRO A 83 -6.01 12.05 11.97
CA PRO A 83 -5.26 11.75 10.75
C PRO A 83 -5.10 12.97 9.84
N GLY A 84 -6.02 13.95 9.90
CA GLY A 84 -6.05 15.08 8.98
C GLY A 84 -5.87 14.65 7.51
N ARG A 85 -4.98 15.35 6.80
CA ARG A 85 -4.70 15.08 5.38
C ARG A 85 -3.95 13.78 5.09
N ILE A 86 -3.32 13.15 6.09
CA ILE A 86 -2.55 11.94 5.82
C ILE A 86 -3.45 10.79 5.36
N ALA A 87 -4.71 10.77 5.80
CA ALA A 87 -5.66 9.73 5.41
C ALA A 87 -5.93 9.71 3.92
N GLU A 88 -6.22 10.89 3.37
CA GLU A 88 -6.38 11.12 1.94
C GLU A 88 -5.11 10.74 1.18
N VAL A 89 -3.94 11.21 1.63
CA VAL A 89 -2.67 10.91 0.95
C VAL A 89 -2.37 9.42 0.93
N VAL A 90 -2.52 8.71 2.05
CA VAL A 90 -2.29 7.25 2.09
C VAL A 90 -3.24 6.54 1.12
N TYR A 91 -4.52 6.88 1.14
CA TYR A 91 -5.49 6.29 0.21
C TYR A 91 -5.12 6.54 -1.25
N GLU A 92 -4.83 7.80 -1.62
CA GLU A 92 -4.42 8.17 -2.96
C GLU A 92 -3.15 7.46 -3.40
N ARG A 93 -2.11 7.47 -2.56
CA ARG A 93 -0.80 6.91 -2.93
C ARG A 93 -0.86 5.40 -3.07
N VAL A 94 -1.54 4.69 -2.15
CA VAL A 94 -1.75 3.24 -2.27
C VAL A 94 -2.56 2.91 -3.52
N THR A 95 -3.64 3.65 -3.78
CA THR A 95 -4.50 3.41 -4.96
C THR A 95 -3.75 3.67 -6.26
N ALA A 96 -2.91 4.72 -6.32
CA ALA A 96 -2.12 5.09 -7.48
C ALA A 96 -1.08 4.03 -7.88
N THR A 97 -0.75 3.09 -6.99
CA THR A 97 0.15 1.97 -7.33
C THR A 97 -0.57 0.88 -8.13
N ILE A 98 -1.90 0.77 -8.04
CA ILE A 98 -2.64 -0.34 -8.64
C ILE A 98 -2.73 -0.14 -10.16
N VAL A 99 -2.10 -1.04 -10.92
CA VAL A 99 -2.20 -1.12 -12.38
C VAL A 99 -3.41 -1.95 -12.78
N VAL A 100 -3.59 -3.10 -12.12
CA VAL A 100 -4.70 -4.02 -12.35
C VAL A 100 -5.16 -4.60 -11.02
N SER A 101 -6.48 -4.79 -10.90
CA SER A 101 -7.09 -5.58 -9.83
C SER A 101 -8.20 -6.43 -10.43
N ARG A 102 -7.96 -7.73 -10.58
CA ARG A 102 -8.92 -8.67 -11.17
C ARG A 102 -9.29 -9.74 -10.15
N HIS A 103 -10.57 -9.88 -9.89
CA HIS A 103 -11.11 -11.02 -9.14
C HIS A 103 -11.38 -12.20 -10.07
N VAL A 104 -11.08 -13.39 -9.59
CA VAL A 104 -11.27 -14.68 -10.26
C VAL A 104 -12.00 -15.57 -9.27
N GLY A 105 -13.24 -15.94 -9.59
CA GLY A 105 -14.05 -16.84 -8.77
C GLY A 105 -13.61 -18.28 -8.93
N LEU A 106 -13.63 -19.04 -7.84
CA LEU A 106 -13.41 -20.49 -7.88
C LEU A 106 -14.74 -21.21 -8.18
N GLU A 107 -14.65 -22.37 -8.81
CA GLU A 107 -15.83 -23.19 -9.09
C GLU A 107 -16.49 -23.66 -7.79
N GLY A 108 -17.83 -23.51 -7.71
CA GLY A 108 -18.63 -23.97 -6.57
C GLY A 108 -19.01 -22.88 -5.56
N GLY A 109 -18.70 -21.60 -5.80
CA GLY A 109 -19.09 -20.50 -4.90
C GLY A 109 -18.86 -19.10 -5.47
N ALA A 110 -19.11 -18.08 -4.65
CA ALA A 110 -18.80 -16.69 -4.97
C ALA A 110 -17.37 -16.27 -4.58
N GLU A 111 -16.70 -17.12 -3.79
CA GLU A 111 -15.35 -16.89 -3.27
C GLU A 111 -14.29 -17.22 -4.33
N GLY A 112 -13.15 -16.56 -4.24
CA GLY A 112 -12.00 -16.93 -5.03
C GLY A 112 -10.75 -16.16 -4.64
N PHE A 113 -10.10 -15.58 -5.63
CA PHE A 113 -8.87 -14.82 -5.41
C PHE A 113 -8.81 -13.59 -6.31
N ARG A 114 -7.93 -12.67 -5.93
CA ARG A 114 -7.70 -11.42 -6.64
C ARG A 114 -6.25 -11.34 -7.06
N LEU A 115 -6.03 -11.15 -8.36
CA LEU A 115 -4.76 -10.78 -8.95
C LEU A 115 -4.62 -9.26 -8.89
N VAL A 116 -3.59 -8.78 -8.20
CA VAL A 116 -3.29 -7.35 -8.09
C VAL A 116 -1.91 -7.09 -8.67
N ALA A 117 -1.84 -6.18 -9.63
CA ALA A 117 -0.60 -5.71 -10.21
C ALA A 117 -0.32 -4.31 -9.67
N ARG A 118 0.88 -4.08 -9.15
CA ARG A 118 1.28 -2.78 -8.62
C ARG A 118 2.53 -2.26 -9.29
N ARG A 119 2.61 -0.94 -9.42
CA ARG A 119 3.76 -0.22 -9.95
C ARG A 119 4.24 0.81 -8.92
N PRO A 120 5.55 0.89 -8.66
CA PRO A 120 6.12 1.88 -7.75
C PRO A 120 5.96 3.30 -8.30
N PRO A 121 5.88 4.32 -7.44
CA PRO A 121 5.87 5.72 -7.87
C PRO A 121 7.10 6.08 -8.71
N GLY A 122 6.86 6.40 -10.00
CA GLY A 122 7.91 6.81 -10.94
C GLY A 122 8.83 5.69 -11.45
N GLY A 123 8.52 4.43 -11.15
CA GLY A 123 9.19 3.27 -11.76
C GLY A 123 8.32 2.56 -12.79
N SER A 124 8.91 1.59 -13.48
CA SER A 124 8.25 0.78 -14.52
C SER A 124 7.93 -0.65 -14.08
N ASP A 125 8.66 -1.17 -13.10
CA ASP A 125 8.62 -2.58 -12.72
C ASP A 125 7.30 -2.91 -12.03
N ILE A 126 6.59 -3.93 -12.54
CA ILE A 126 5.29 -4.34 -12.01
C ILE A 126 5.47 -5.55 -11.10
N SER A 127 5.05 -5.42 -9.84
CA SER A 127 4.88 -6.54 -8.92
C SER A 127 3.48 -7.12 -9.05
N TRP A 128 3.36 -8.43 -8.85
CA TRP A 128 2.09 -9.16 -8.93
C TRP A 128 1.83 -9.91 -7.64
N GLN A 129 0.61 -9.80 -7.14
CA GLN A 129 0.18 -10.38 -5.88
C GLN A 129 -1.12 -11.14 -6.07
N ILE A 130 -1.29 -12.20 -5.27
CA ILE A 130 -2.52 -12.97 -5.18
C ILE A 130 -3.08 -12.79 -3.78
N HIS A 131 -4.31 -12.32 -3.69
CA HIS A 131 -5.06 -12.29 -2.43
C HIS A 131 -6.23 -13.24 -2.53
N VAL A 132 -6.26 -14.26 -1.68
CA VAL A 132 -7.43 -15.12 -1.57
C VAL A 132 -8.52 -14.41 -0.74
N ASP A 133 -9.77 -14.67 -1.07
CA ASP A 133 -10.91 -14.19 -0.29
C ASP A 133 -10.93 -14.86 1.09
N GLU A 134 -11.66 -14.25 2.02
CA GLU A 134 -11.90 -14.84 3.33
C GLU A 134 -12.60 -16.20 3.17
N GLY A 135 -12.13 -17.21 3.91
CA GLY A 135 -12.65 -18.59 3.82
C GLY A 135 -11.97 -19.48 2.77
N VAL A 136 -11.20 -18.91 1.83
CA VAL A 136 -10.44 -19.68 0.84
C VAL A 136 -9.07 -20.08 1.39
N ASP A 137 -8.74 -21.37 1.31
CA ASP A 137 -7.41 -21.86 1.67
C ASP A 137 -6.36 -21.34 0.67
N PRO A 138 -5.32 -20.60 1.11
CA PRO A 138 -4.23 -20.17 0.24
C PRO A 138 -3.48 -21.32 -0.45
N GLN A 139 -3.54 -22.53 0.09
CA GLN A 139 -2.93 -23.74 -0.48
C GLN A 139 -3.93 -24.57 -1.31
N ASP A 140 -5.15 -24.07 -1.56
CA ASP A 140 -6.12 -24.75 -2.40
C ASP A 140 -5.55 -24.94 -3.82
N PRO A 141 -5.43 -26.19 -4.31
CA PRO A 141 -4.91 -26.48 -5.64
C PRO A 141 -5.66 -25.75 -6.77
N ARG A 142 -6.95 -25.43 -6.57
CA ARG A 142 -7.77 -24.70 -7.55
C ARG A 142 -7.30 -23.26 -7.75
N VAL A 143 -6.78 -22.61 -6.70
CA VAL A 143 -6.18 -21.27 -6.80
C VAL A 143 -4.95 -21.34 -7.69
N ALA A 144 -4.04 -22.27 -7.43
CA ALA A 144 -2.83 -22.44 -8.23
C ALA A 144 -3.13 -22.80 -9.70
N ALA A 145 -4.11 -23.67 -9.94
CA ALA A 145 -4.52 -24.09 -11.27
C ALA A 145 -5.07 -22.95 -12.14
N GLN A 146 -5.80 -21.99 -11.53
CA GLN A 146 -6.38 -20.86 -12.25
C GLN A 146 -5.47 -19.62 -12.28
N ALA A 147 -4.69 -19.37 -11.22
CA ALA A 147 -3.89 -18.16 -11.10
C ALA A 147 -2.82 -18.03 -12.18
N GLY A 148 -2.13 -19.12 -12.53
CA GLY A 148 -1.08 -19.12 -13.55
C GLY A 148 -1.58 -18.68 -14.93
N PRO A 149 -2.59 -19.35 -15.51
CA PRO A 149 -3.21 -18.95 -16.77
C PRO A 149 -3.79 -17.53 -16.75
N GLU A 150 -4.48 -17.15 -15.67
CA GLU A 150 -5.08 -15.83 -15.54
C GLU A 150 -4.05 -14.70 -15.45
N LEU A 151 -2.95 -14.95 -14.73
CA LEU A 151 -1.80 -14.05 -14.67
C LEU A 151 -1.15 -13.90 -16.05
N ALA A 152 -0.93 -14.99 -16.77
CA ALA A 152 -0.35 -14.95 -18.12
C ALA A 152 -1.22 -14.11 -19.08
N ALA A 153 -2.54 -14.34 -19.07
CA ALA A 153 -3.48 -13.59 -19.89
C ALA A 153 -3.56 -12.09 -19.50
N LEU A 154 -3.37 -11.74 -18.22
CA LEU A 154 -3.28 -10.34 -17.81
C LEU A 154 -1.98 -9.68 -18.27
N ARG A 155 -0.85 -10.38 -18.15
CA ARG A 155 0.47 -9.89 -18.60
C ARG A 155 0.49 -9.58 -20.09
N GLU A 156 -0.01 -10.52 -20.90
CA GLU A 156 -0.14 -10.34 -22.35
C GLU A 156 -0.98 -9.09 -22.70
N ARG A 157 -2.13 -8.91 -22.05
CA ARG A 157 -3.00 -7.73 -22.27
C ARG A 157 -2.36 -6.40 -21.87
N LEU A 158 -1.50 -6.42 -20.87
CA LEU A 158 -0.80 -5.23 -20.38
C LEU A 158 0.53 -4.97 -21.10
N GLY A 159 1.01 -5.93 -21.91
CA GLY A 159 2.30 -5.85 -22.60
C GLY A 159 3.51 -5.90 -21.67
N VAL A 160 3.43 -6.69 -20.59
CA VAL A 160 4.49 -6.86 -19.59
C VAL A 160 4.93 -8.31 -19.40
#